data_AF-X1Q3Z3-F1
#
_entry.id   AF-X1Q3Z3-F1
#
_cell.length_a   1.000
_cell.length_b   1.000
_cell.length_c   1.000
_cell.angle_alpha   90.00
_cell.angle_beta   90.00
_cell.angle_gamma   90.00
#
_symmetry.space_group_name_H-M   'P 1'
#
loop_
_entity.id
_entity.type
_entity.pdbx_description
1 polymer ?
#
loop_
_entity_poly.entity_id
_entity_poly.type
_entity_poly.pdbx_seq_one_letter_code
_entity_poly.pdbx_strand_id
1 'polypeptide(L)'
;ESVDLSVTHELDDQWTLYAGSTWTRWSRLKDITVQNDVPAPLAGSAFQTITEEQNWHDTWAHAIGASYKVNKEWVLRTGFTVDQSPTNNHDRSPRIPTGDRKVFSLGAGWSPNDDMTIDVAYSYLWEEDTKVNQVSATKGSYQAKYENSAHGIGASLTYRF
;
A
#
# COMPACT_ATOMS: atom_id res chain seq x y z
N GLU A 1 -1.09 -5.88 -13.56
CA GLU A 1 -0.02 -6.89 -13.38
C GLU A 1 1.05 -6.27 -12.50
N SER A 2 1.93 -7.07 -11.88
CA SER A 2 3.10 -6.57 -11.17
C SER A 2 4.35 -7.37 -11.55
N VAL A 3 5.51 -6.74 -11.37
CA VAL A 3 6.83 -7.39 -11.47
C VAL A 3 7.63 -7.00 -10.25
N ASP A 4 8.21 -8.00 -9.60
CA ASP A 4 8.92 -7.86 -8.33
C ASP A 4 10.37 -8.33 -8.50
N LEU A 5 11.31 -7.50 -8.05
CA LEU A 5 12.73 -7.81 -7.96
C LEU A 5 13.19 -7.64 -6.52
N SER A 6 13.91 -8.63 -5.99
CA SER A 6 14.49 -8.56 -4.65
C SER A 6 15.92 -9.08 -4.61
N VAL A 7 16.71 -8.51 -3.71
CA VAL A 7 18.08 -8.89 -3.42
C VAL A 7 18.20 -9.04 -1.91
N THR A 8 18.75 -10.18 -1.50
CA THR A 8 19.13 -10.47 -0.11
C THR A 8 20.63 -10.66 -0.07
N HIS A 9 21.30 -9.99 0.87
CA HIS A 9 22.74 -10.09 1.05
C HIS A 9 23.09 -10.32 2.51
N GLU A 10 23.69 -11.46 2.81
CA GLU A 10 24.31 -11.73 4.11
C GLU A 10 25.65 -10.99 4.16
N LEU A 11 25.70 -9.92 4.94
CA LEU A 11 26.90 -9.08 5.07
C LEU A 11 27.94 -9.76 5.96
N ASP A 12 27.47 -10.37 7.05
CA ASP A 12 28.27 -11.17 8.00
C ASP A 12 27.35 -12.14 8.79
N ASP A 13 27.89 -12.79 9.82
CA ASP A 13 27.17 -13.76 10.67
C ASP A 13 25.97 -13.15 11.44
N GLN A 14 25.90 -11.82 11.54
CA GLN A 14 24.88 -11.10 12.29
C GLN A 14 23.95 -10.26 11.42
N TRP A 15 24.44 -9.70 10.32
CA TRP A 15 23.72 -8.76 9.47
C TRP A 15 23.29 -9.37 8.14
N THR A 16 21.98 -9.29 7.87
CA THR A 16 21.42 -9.55 6.54
C THR A 16 20.72 -8.30 6.05
N LEU A 17 21.02 -7.89 4.82
CA LEU A 17 20.45 -6.72 4.16
C LEU A 17 19.48 -7.17 3.07
N TYR A 18 18.43 -6.37 2.89
CA TYR A 18 17.39 -6.60 1.88
C TYR A 18 17.18 -5.33 1.07
N ALA A 19 17.03 -5.50 -0.22
CA ALA A 19 16.55 -4.46 -1.12
C ALA A 19 15.52 -5.07 -2.07
N GLY A 20 14.46 -4.33 -2.37
CA GLY A 20 13.41 -4.80 -3.26
C GLY A 20 12.78 -3.65 -4.02
N SER A 21 12.26 -3.98 -5.19
CA SER A 21 11.46 -3.06 -5.97
C SER A 21 10.34 -3.79 -6.69
N THR A 22 9.17 -3.17 -6.68
CA THR A 22 7.96 -3.69 -7.31
C THR A 22 7.45 -2.64 -8.28
N TRP A 23 7.24 -3.04 -9.53
CA TRP A 23 6.49 -2.25 -10.49
C TRP A 23 5.07 -2.78 -10.58
N THR A 24 4.08 -1.88 -10.59
CA THR A 24 2.67 -2.25 -10.76
C THR A 24 2.04 -1.50 -11.93
N ARG A 25 1.39 -2.26 -12.83
CA ARG A 25 0.71 -1.74 -14.02
C ARG A 25 -0.68 -1.20 -13.72
N TRP A 26 -0.76 -0.13 -12.93
CA TRP A 26 -2.03 0.50 -12.55
C TRP A 26 -2.77 1.17 -13.72
N SER A 27 -2.07 1.50 -14.82
CA SER A 27 -2.69 2.05 -16.04
C SER A 27 -3.75 1.15 -16.69
N ARG A 28 -3.87 -0.11 -16.25
CA ARG A 28 -4.96 -0.99 -16.64
C ARG A 28 -6.31 -0.59 -16.06
N LEU A 29 -6.34 0.08 -14.90
CA LEU A 29 -7.57 0.61 -14.32
C LEU A 29 -7.86 1.97 -14.94
N LYS A 30 -8.65 1.98 -16.01
CA LYS A 30 -9.02 3.20 -16.72
C LYS A 30 -10.17 3.92 -16.04
N ASP A 31 -11.23 3.18 -15.75
CA ASP A 31 -12.46 3.69 -15.18
C ASP A 31 -13.11 2.68 -14.23
N ILE A 32 -13.99 3.20 -13.39
CA ILE A 32 -14.93 2.40 -12.61
C ILE A 32 -16.33 2.75 -13.12
N THR A 33 -16.92 1.83 -13.89
CA THR A 33 -18.28 1.98 -14.40
C THR A 33 -19.27 1.13 -13.59
N VAL A 34 -20.26 1.81 -12.99
CA VAL A 34 -21.40 1.19 -12.30
C VAL A 34 -22.58 1.16 -13.23
N GLN A 35 -23.13 -0.02 -13.47
CA GLN A 35 -24.37 -0.22 -14.22
C GLN A 35 -25.50 -0.56 -13.23
N ASN A 36 -26.53 0.28 -13.20
CA ASN A 36 -27.68 0.10 -12.33
C ASN A 36 -28.87 -0.42 -13.13
N ASP A 37 -29.57 -1.41 -12.57
CA ASP A 37 -30.90 -1.80 -13.05
C ASP A 37 -31.93 -0.82 -12.49
N VAL A 38 -32.35 0.13 -13.33
CA VAL A 38 -33.29 1.19 -12.95
C VAL A 38 -34.69 0.89 -13.48
N PRO A 39 -35.74 1.03 -12.65
CA PRO A 39 -37.12 0.82 -13.08
C PRO A 39 -37.48 1.70 -14.28
N ALA A 40 -38.41 1.23 -15.12
CA ALA A 40 -38.82 1.91 -16.36
C ALA A 40 -39.11 3.43 -16.25
N PRO A 41 -39.71 3.96 -15.17
CA PRO A 41 -39.90 5.40 -15.02
C PRO A 41 -38.61 6.23 -14.96
N LEU A 42 -37.48 5.59 -14.63
CA LEU A 42 -36.14 6.19 -14.52
C LEU A 42 -35.16 5.65 -15.57
N ALA A 43 -35.63 4.82 -16.52
CA ALA A 43 -34.82 4.32 -17.62
C ALA A 43 -34.31 5.48 -18.49
N GLY A 44 -33.03 5.46 -18.88
CA GLY A 44 -32.37 6.55 -19.60
C GLY A 44 -31.90 7.72 -18.71
N SER A 45 -32.11 7.65 -17.39
CA SER A 45 -31.52 8.64 -16.47
C SER A 45 -30.01 8.46 -16.33
N ALA A 46 -29.31 9.53 -15.93
CA ALA A 46 -27.87 9.50 -15.64
C ALA A 46 -27.48 8.54 -14.50
N PHE A 47 -28.44 7.96 -13.79
CA PHE A 47 -28.22 6.94 -12.77
C PHE A 47 -28.09 5.53 -13.35
N GLN A 48 -28.55 5.29 -14.58
CA GLN A 48 -28.48 3.96 -15.20
C GLN A 48 -27.03 3.51 -15.41
N THR A 49 -26.13 4.43 -15.75
CA THR A 49 -24.69 4.15 -15.86
C THR A 49 -23.90 5.33 -15.30
N ILE A 50 -23.04 5.05 -14.33
CA ILE A 50 -22.18 6.04 -13.69
C ILE A 50 -20.74 5.60 -13.91
N THR A 51 -19.99 6.36 -14.70
CA THR A 51 -18.57 6.13 -14.95
C THR A 51 -17.73 7.14 -14.18
N GLU A 52 -16.74 6.65 -13.44
CA GLU A 52 -15.72 7.44 -12.76
C GLU A 52 -14.37 7.11 -13.41
N GLU A 53 -13.91 7.97 -14.31
CA GLU A 53 -12.58 7.88 -14.92
C GLU A 53 -11.52 7.96 -13.81
N GLN A 54 -10.59 7.01 -13.81
CA GLN A 54 -9.49 6.93 -12.85
C GLN A 54 -8.19 7.44 -13.47
N ASN A 55 -7.88 7.03 -14.71
CA ASN A 55 -6.65 7.37 -15.43
C ASN A 55 -5.38 7.22 -14.56
N TRP A 56 -5.28 6.09 -13.85
CA TRP A 56 -4.12 5.82 -13.03
C TRP A 56 -2.88 5.57 -13.90
N HIS A 57 -1.71 5.87 -13.37
CA HIS A 57 -0.44 5.58 -14.04
C HIS A 57 0.28 4.42 -13.34
N ASP A 58 1.16 3.76 -14.08
CA ASP A 58 1.99 2.70 -13.50
C ASP A 58 2.93 3.27 -12.44
N THR A 59 3.19 2.49 -11.39
CA THR A 59 3.94 2.96 -10.21
C THR A 59 5.07 2.02 -9.84
N TRP A 60 6.00 2.56 -9.06
CA TRP A 60 7.05 1.80 -8.41
C TRP A 60 6.95 1.91 -6.89
N ALA A 61 7.19 0.78 -6.23
CA ALA A 61 7.52 0.71 -4.81
C ALA A 61 8.96 0.25 -4.65
N HIS A 62 9.68 0.85 -3.71
CA HIS A 62 11.04 0.49 -3.36
C HIS A 62 11.14 0.26 -1.85
N ALA A 63 11.75 -0.85 -1.45
CA ALA A 63 11.92 -1.22 -0.06
C ALA A 63 13.38 -1.55 0.23
N ILE A 64 13.84 -1.13 1.39
CA ILE A 64 15.12 -1.55 1.97
C ILE A 64 14.88 -2.04 3.40
N GLY A 65 15.69 -2.99 3.84
CA GLY A 65 15.59 -3.51 5.20
C GLY A 65 16.85 -4.19 5.67
N ALA A 66 16.88 -4.47 6.96
CA ALA A 66 17.95 -5.20 7.60
C ALA A 66 17.41 -6.13 8.69
N SER A 67 18.05 -7.28 8.84
CA SER A 67 17.92 -8.19 9.97
C SER A 67 19.23 -8.19 10.74
N TYR A 68 19.15 -8.11 12.05
CA TYR A 68 20.28 -8.20 12.96
C TYR A 68 20.07 -9.36 13.95
N LYS A 69 20.94 -10.36 13.88
CA LYS A 69 20.97 -11.50 14.80
C LYS A 69 21.71 -11.10 16.07
N VAL A 70 20.93 -10.83 17.12
CA VAL A 70 21.44 -10.45 18.43
C VAL A 70 22.15 -11.63 19.10
N ASN A 71 21.53 -12.80 19.02
CA ASN A 71 22.08 -14.08 19.51
C ASN A 71 21.38 -15.25 18.81
N LYS A 72 21.50 -16.48 19.34
CA LYS A 72 20.87 -17.66 18.76
C LYS A 72 19.34 -17.63 18.80
N GLU A 73 18.76 -16.92 19.76
CA GLU A 73 17.32 -16.88 19.97
C GLU A 73 16.66 -15.64 19.35
N TRP A 74 17.38 -14.51 19.26
CA TRP A 74 16.80 -13.22 18.90
C TRP A 74 17.31 -12.67 17.57
N VAL A 75 16.38 -12.31 16.71
CA VAL A 75 16.61 -11.55 15.48
C VAL A 75 15.75 -10.29 15.49
N LEU A 76 16.36 -9.13 15.30
CA LEU A 76 15.66 -7.85 15.15
C LEU A 76 15.59 -7.49 13.67
N ARG A 77 14.49 -6.86 13.25
CA ARG A 77 14.27 -6.45 11.87
C ARG A 77 13.83 -5.01 11.78
N THR A 78 14.28 -4.31 10.76
CA THR A 78 13.79 -2.98 10.40
C THR A 78 13.69 -2.83 8.90
N GLY A 79 12.78 -1.98 8.44
CA GLY A 79 12.59 -1.72 7.03
C GLY A 79 12.02 -0.34 6.77
N PHE A 80 12.28 0.16 5.58
CA PHE A 80 11.72 1.39 5.06
C PHE A 80 11.29 1.19 3.60
N THR A 81 10.08 1.63 3.29
CA THR A 81 9.49 1.53 1.95
C THR A 81 9.00 2.88 1.50
N VAL A 82 9.23 3.19 0.22
CA VAL A 82 8.59 4.29 -0.51
C VAL A 82 7.73 3.67 -1.61
N ASP A 83 6.46 4.07 -1.68
CA ASP A 83 5.48 3.50 -2.61
C ASP A 83 4.69 4.64 -3.28
N GLN A 84 4.80 4.73 -4.61
CA GLN A 84 4.17 5.80 -5.37
C GLN A 84 2.65 5.58 -5.49
N SER A 85 1.88 6.66 -5.33
CA SER A 85 0.44 6.64 -5.58
C SER A 85 0.17 6.46 -7.06
N PRO A 86 -0.79 5.61 -7.46
CA PRO A 86 -1.21 5.51 -8.86
C PRO A 86 -2.17 6.64 -9.26
N THR A 87 -2.69 7.40 -8.29
CA THR A 87 -3.67 8.46 -8.51
C THR A 87 -3.00 9.75 -8.98
N ASN A 88 -3.72 10.54 -9.78
CA ASN A 88 -3.25 11.83 -10.25
C ASN A 88 -4.07 12.98 -9.62
N ASN A 89 -3.56 14.21 -9.63
CA ASN A 89 -4.23 15.35 -8.97
C ASN A 89 -5.55 15.80 -9.64
N HIS A 90 -5.84 15.33 -10.86
CA HIS A 90 -7.04 15.69 -11.62
C HIS A 90 -8.21 14.73 -11.33
N ASP A 91 -7.95 13.43 -11.38
CA ASP A 91 -8.95 12.37 -11.27
C ASP A 91 -9.03 11.75 -9.86
N ARG A 92 -8.13 12.14 -8.94
CA ARG A 92 -8.21 11.72 -7.53
C ARG A 92 -9.57 12.07 -6.95
N SER A 93 -10.24 11.06 -6.42
CA SER A 93 -11.58 11.20 -5.88
C SER A 93 -11.58 11.07 -4.34
N PRO A 94 -12.62 11.59 -3.68
CA PRO A 94 -12.82 11.42 -2.23
C PRO A 94 -12.86 9.95 -1.78
N ARG A 95 -13.13 9.02 -2.71
CA ARG A 95 -13.18 7.57 -2.45
C ARG A 95 -11.78 6.98 -2.28
N ILE A 96 -10.81 7.47 -3.03
CA ILE A 96 -9.41 7.00 -3.00
C ILE A 96 -8.48 8.22 -2.97
N PRO A 97 -8.43 8.96 -1.84
CA PRO A 97 -7.67 10.20 -1.73
C PRO A 97 -6.21 9.93 -1.33
N THR A 98 -5.50 9.12 -2.12
CA THR A 98 -4.21 8.55 -1.69
C THR A 98 -3.02 9.30 -2.28
N GLY A 99 -2.03 9.57 -1.42
CA GLY A 99 -0.74 10.15 -1.80
C GLY A 99 0.37 9.11 -1.87
N ASP A 100 1.59 9.53 -2.21
CA ASP A 100 2.77 8.68 -2.10
C ASP A 100 2.94 8.24 -0.64
N ARG A 101 3.22 6.97 -0.44
CA ARG A 101 3.29 6.32 0.86
C ARG A 101 4.73 6.11 1.27
N LYS A 102 4.97 6.30 2.56
CA LYS A 102 6.20 5.90 3.23
C LYS A 102 5.83 4.99 4.38
N VAL A 103 6.55 3.88 4.51
CA VAL A 103 6.33 2.90 5.57
C VAL A 103 7.63 2.67 6.30
N PHE A 104 7.59 2.78 7.62
CA PHE A 104 8.69 2.37 8.49
C PHE A 104 8.24 1.20 9.35
N SER A 105 9.09 0.18 9.44
CA SER A 105 8.76 -1.06 10.14
C SER A 105 9.86 -1.47 11.11
N LEU A 106 9.42 -2.06 12.22
CA LEU A 106 10.25 -2.71 13.24
C LEU A 106 9.68 -4.09 13.54
N GLY A 107 10.55 -5.04 13.84
CA GLY A 107 10.12 -6.38 14.24
C GLY A 107 11.15 -7.12 15.06
N ALA A 108 10.69 -8.15 15.76
CA ALA A 108 11.54 -9.05 16.53
C ALA A 108 11.03 -10.48 16.34
N GLY A 109 11.95 -11.39 16.08
CA GLY A 109 11.75 -12.83 16.10
C GLY A 109 12.47 -13.44 17.29
N TRP A 110 11.76 -14.26 18.06
CA TRP A 110 12.27 -15.01 19.20
C TRP A 110 12.11 -16.50 18.97
N SER A 111 13.21 -17.24 19.01
CA SER A 111 13.25 -18.69 18.89
C SER A 111 13.80 -19.30 20.19
N PRO A 112 12.94 -19.65 21.17
CA PRO A 112 13.39 -20.23 22.43
C PRO A 112 13.99 -21.64 22.29
N ASN A 113 13.70 -22.32 21.18
CA ASN A 113 14.26 -23.59 20.80
C ASN A 113 14.24 -23.72 19.26
N ASP A 114 14.80 -24.81 18.74
CA ASP A 114 14.94 -25.04 17.29
C ASP A 114 13.61 -25.33 16.58
N ASP A 115 12.56 -25.65 17.33
CA ASP A 115 11.26 -26.07 16.81
C ASP A 115 10.25 -24.92 16.78
N MET A 116 10.51 -23.80 17.46
CA MET A 116 9.53 -22.73 17.65
C MET A 116 10.12 -21.35 17.39
N THR A 117 9.40 -20.53 16.63
CA THR A 117 9.69 -19.11 16.43
C THR A 117 8.43 -18.28 16.61
N ILE A 118 8.53 -17.21 17.40
CA ILE A 118 7.49 -16.19 17.59
C ILE A 118 8.00 -14.90 16.97
N ASP A 119 7.26 -14.32 16.03
CA ASP A 119 7.57 -13.01 15.47
C ASP A 119 6.51 -11.99 15.88
N VAL A 120 6.96 -10.77 16.14
CA VAL A 120 6.11 -9.59 16.31
C VAL A 120 6.64 -8.47 15.42
N ALA A 121 5.72 -7.69 14.85
CA ALA A 121 6.06 -6.58 13.99
C ALA A 121 5.14 -5.39 14.21
N TYR A 122 5.69 -4.20 14.06
CA TYR A 122 5.00 -2.94 14.03
C TYR A 122 5.39 -2.17 12.78
N SER A 123 4.43 -1.52 12.14
CA SER A 123 4.66 -0.65 10.99
C SER A 123 3.88 0.65 11.13
N TYR A 124 4.51 1.76 10.76
CA TYR A 124 3.87 3.05 10.63
C TYR A 124 3.91 3.48 9.18
N LEU A 125 2.73 3.73 8.61
CA LEU A 125 2.54 4.24 7.27
C LEU A 125 2.05 5.68 7.36
N TRP A 126 2.61 6.55 6.53
CA TRP A 126 2.09 7.90 6.32
C TRP A 126 2.10 8.21 4.83
N GLU A 127 1.10 8.99 4.42
CA GLU A 127 0.96 9.45 3.04
C GLU A 127 1.33 10.92 2.93
N GLU A 128 1.75 11.34 1.74
CA GLU A 128 1.79 12.76 1.40
C GLU A 128 0.38 13.35 1.36
N ASP A 129 0.26 14.60 1.84
CA ASP A 129 -1.00 15.33 1.84
C ASP A 129 -1.58 15.43 0.42
N THR A 130 -2.83 14.99 0.27
CA THR A 130 -3.52 15.10 -1.01
C THR A 130 -4.62 16.14 -0.99
N LYS A 131 -4.84 16.78 -2.14
CA LYS A 131 -5.97 17.69 -2.35
C LYS A 131 -6.88 17.11 -3.41
N VAL A 132 -8.18 17.24 -3.19
CA VAL A 132 -9.22 16.96 -4.16
C VAL A 132 -9.91 18.27 -4.45
N ASN A 133 -10.00 18.64 -5.73
CA ASN A 133 -10.74 19.82 -6.20
C ASN A 133 -11.53 19.45 -7.44
N GLN A 134 -12.81 19.11 -7.25
CA GLN A 134 -13.71 18.69 -8.33
C GLN A 134 -14.79 19.74 -8.52
N VAL A 135 -15.03 20.14 -9.78
CA VAL A 135 -16.11 21.05 -10.15
C VAL A 135 -16.94 20.38 -11.22
N SER A 136 -18.25 20.28 -10.99
CA SER A 136 -19.19 19.69 -11.91
C SER A 136 -20.42 20.57 -12.04
N ALA A 137 -20.85 20.83 -13.28
CA ALA A 137 -22.07 21.58 -13.55
C ALA A 137 -23.34 20.90 -12.99
N THR A 138 -23.31 19.58 -12.80
CA THR A 138 -24.45 18.79 -12.33
C THR A 138 -24.29 18.24 -10.91
N LYS A 139 -23.05 18.11 -10.41
CA LYS A 139 -22.74 17.59 -9.05
C LYS A 139 -22.26 18.66 -8.07
N GLY A 140 -22.08 19.91 -8.51
CA GLY A 140 -21.55 21.00 -7.70
C GLY A 140 -20.02 20.99 -7.60
N SER A 141 -19.49 21.81 -6.69
CA SER A 141 -18.05 21.90 -6.40
C SER A 141 -17.69 21.22 -5.08
N TYR A 142 -16.61 20.46 -5.06
CA TYR A 142 -16.07 19.80 -3.88
C TYR A 142 -14.58 20.07 -3.74
N GLN A 143 -14.15 20.51 -2.55
CA GLN A 143 -12.76 20.75 -2.22
C GLN A 143 -12.43 20.18 -0.84
N ALA A 144 -11.35 19.40 -0.76
CA ALA A 144 -10.86 18.83 0.50
C ALA A 144 -9.34 18.60 0.47
N LYS A 145 -8.74 18.60 1.65
CA LYS A 145 -7.37 18.14 1.90
C LYS A 145 -7.44 16.88 2.76
N TYR A 146 -6.67 15.86 2.40
CA TYR A 146 -6.58 14.59 3.13
C TYR A 146 -5.16 14.41 3.67
N GLU A 147 -5.08 13.98 4.92
CA GLU A 147 -3.86 13.66 5.64
C GLU A 147 -4.05 12.26 6.23
N ASN A 148 -3.36 11.26 5.67
CA ASN A 148 -3.59 9.86 6.00
C ASN A 148 -2.35 9.27 6.69
N SER A 149 -2.58 8.53 7.77
CA SER A 149 -1.58 7.67 8.39
C SER A 149 -2.22 6.42 8.98
N ALA A 150 -1.44 5.37 9.16
CA ALA A 150 -1.89 4.09 9.69
C ALA A 150 -0.82 3.42 10.54
N HIS A 151 -1.28 2.71 11.56
CA HIS A 151 -0.46 1.85 12.41
C HIS A 151 -0.85 0.39 12.16
N GLY A 152 0.13 -0.46 11.88
CA GLY A 152 -0.04 -1.90 11.71
C GLY A 152 0.72 -2.66 12.79
N ILE A 153 0.09 -3.67 13.38
CA ILE A 153 0.71 -4.61 14.33
C ILE A 153 0.42 -6.02 13.83
N GLY A 154 1.43 -6.88 13.85
CA GLY A 154 1.33 -8.28 13.48
C GLY A 154 2.08 -9.18 14.44
N ALA A 155 1.59 -10.39 14.61
CA ALA A 155 2.28 -11.45 15.35
C ALA A 155 2.08 -12.79 14.65
N SER A 156 3.10 -13.65 14.68
CA SER A 156 3.03 -15.00 14.13
C SER A 156 3.76 -16.00 15.03
N LEU A 157 3.28 -17.24 15.01
CA LEU A 157 3.92 -18.39 15.64
C LEU A 157 4.20 -19.44 14.56
N THR A 158 5.45 -19.84 14.43
CA THR A 158 5.89 -20.93 13.56
C THR A 158 6.37 -22.08 14.43
N TYR A 159 5.89 -23.30 14.14
CA TYR A 159 6.33 -24.52 14.79
C TYR A 159 6.77 -25.56 13.75
N ARG A 160 7.90 -26.22 13.97
CA ARG A 160 8.51 -27.22 13.09
C ARG A 160 8.46 -28.61 13.74
N PHE A 161 8.09 -29.62 12.98
CA PHE A 161 7.98 -31.03 13.40
C PHE A 161 9.04 -31.88 12.71
#